data_AF-X1IVW0-F1
#
_entry.id   AF-X1IVW0-F1
#
_cell.length_a   1.000
_cell.length_b   1.000
_cell.length_c   1.000
_cell.angle_alpha   90.00
_cell.angle_beta   90.00
_cell.angle_gamma   90.00
#
_symmetry.space_group_name_H-M   'P 1'
#
loop_
_entity.id
_entity.type
_entity.pdbx_description
1 polymer ?
#
loop_
_entity_poly.entity_id
_entity_poly.type
_entity_poly.pdbx_seq_one_letter_code
_entity_poly.pdbx_strand_id
1 'polypeptide(L)'
;FGILCRDGRVWAQIVPDVEARTLLPLISKQVEPGSTVCSDTWKSYTGVAANGYIHRLVKHQEGEYSDGDENHINGLEGFWGYLKRRLAAKGGIRRERLPLYLAEYVWRYNHRNDSIEMQKKQLLKQLEGVST
;
A
#
# COMPACT_ATOMS: atom_id res chain seq x y z
N PHE A 1 4.24 2.90 -5.78
CA PHE A 1 3.31 1.76 -5.89
C PHE A 1 2.91 1.33 -4.48
N GLY A 2 1.68 0.84 -4.28
CA GLY A 2 1.22 0.38 -2.98
C GLY A 2 0.12 -0.68 -3.11
N ILE A 3 0.03 -1.54 -2.10
CA ILE A 3 -0.89 -2.67 -1.99
C ILE A 3 -1.57 -2.54 -0.63
N LEU A 4 -2.90 -2.68 -0.61
CA LEU A 4 -3.65 -2.82 0.64
C LEU A 4 -4.02 -4.31 0.82
N CYS A 5 -3.58 -4.88 1.94
CA CYS A 5 -3.92 -6.23 2.36
C CYS A 5 -5.35 -6.27 2.95
N ARG A 6 -5.96 -7.45 2.95
CA ARG A 6 -7.35 -7.62 3.43
C ARG A 6 -7.54 -7.24 4.91
N ASP A 7 -6.50 -7.32 5.70
CA ASP A 7 -6.46 -6.93 7.12
C ASP A 7 -6.31 -5.41 7.34
N GLY A 8 -6.36 -4.60 6.27
CA GLY A 8 -6.23 -3.15 6.34
C GLY A 8 -4.80 -2.66 6.53
N ARG A 9 -3.80 -3.54 6.36
CA ARG A 9 -2.37 -3.17 6.31
C ARG A 9 -1.99 -2.74 4.90
N VAL A 10 -1.15 -1.72 4.83
CA VAL A 10 -0.61 -1.17 3.61
C VAL A 10 0.83 -1.64 3.45
N TRP A 11 1.19 -2.01 2.23
CA TRP A 11 2.56 -2.12 1.78
C TRP A 11 2.80 -1.10 0.67
N ALA A 12 3.92 -0.39 0.67
CA ALA A 12 4.24 0.56 -0.39
C ALA A 12 5.73 0.65 -0.65
N GLN A 13 6.08 0.88 -1.92
CA GLN A 13 7.45 1.02 -2.38
C GLN A 13 7.56 2.06 -3.51
N ILE A 14 8.70 2.75 -3.55
CA ILE A 14 9.08 3.60 -4.68
C ILE A 14 9.50 2.73 -5.85
N VAL A 15 8.87 2.95 -7.00
CA VAL A 15 9.13 2.22 -8.25
C VAL A 15 9.57 3.22 -9.32
N PRO A 16 10.44 2.81 -10.27
CA PRO A 16 10.89 3.69 -11.36
C PRO A 16 9.75 4.05 -12.32
N ASP A 17 8.81 3.13 -12.51
CA ASP A 17 7.65 3.27 -13.39
C ASP A 17 6.49 2.39 -12.90
N VAL A 18 5.33 2.56 -13.53
CA VAL A 18 4.10 1.82 -13.24
C VAL A 18 3.76 0.82 -14.35
N GLU A 19 4.78 0.34 -15.06
CA GLU A 19 4.61 -0.62 -16.14
C GLU A 19 4.48 -2.04 -15.60
N ALA A 20 3.80 -2.90 -16.35
CA ALA A 20 3.54 -4.28 -15.95
C ALA A 20 4.83 -5.05 -15.62
N ARG A 21 5.91 -4.85 -16.39
CA ARG A 21 7.23 -5.49 -16.16
C ARG A 21 7.83 -5.17 -14.80
N THR A 22 7.55 -3.98 -14.26
CA THR A 22 8.04 -3.51 -12.96
C THR A 22 7.11 -3.95 -11.84
N LEU A 23 5.79 -3.88 -12.06
CA LEU A 23 4.79 -4.17 -11.03
C LEU A 23 4.53 -5.67 -10.83
N LEU A 24 4.55 -6.48 -11.88
CA LEU A 24 4.24 -7.92 -11.81
C LEU A 24 5.15 -8.69 -10.85
N PRO A 25 6.49 -8.53 -10.87
CA PRO A 25 7.35 -9.20 -9.91
C PRO A 25 7.12 -8.74 -8.47
N LEU A 26 6.80 -7.46 -8.27
CA LEU A 26 6.52 -6.89 -6.94
C LEU A 26 5.22 -7.44 -6.36
N ILE A 27 4.15 -7.47 -7.18
CA ILE A 27 2.88 -8.06 -6.81
C ILE A 27 3.09 -9.53 -6.47
N SER A 28 3.80 -10.28 -7.31
CA SER A 28 4.01 -11.72 -7.10
C SER A 28 4.80 -12.04 -5.85
N LYS A 29 5.69 -11.14 -5.43
CA LYS A 29 6.46 -11.26 -4.18
C LYS A 29 5.63 -10.96 -2.93
N GLN A 30 4.65 -10.05 -3.03
CA GLN A 30 3.89 -9.55 -1.89
C GLN A 30 2.50 -10.19 -1.76
N VAL A 31 2.00 -10.81 -2.83
CA VAL A 31 0.65 -11.36 -2.92
C VAL A 31 0.73 -12.86 -3.20
N GLU A 32 0.13 -13.65 -2.32
CA GLU A 32 0.04 -15.11 -2.49
C GLU A 32 -0.75 -15.46 -3.76
N PRO A 33 -0.28 -16.41 -4.58
CA PRO A 33 -1.03 -16.91 -5.73
C PRO A 33 -2.45 -17.34 -5.34
N GLY A 34 -3.45 -16.95 -6.14
CA GLY A 34 -4.87 -17.20 -5.84
C GLY A 34 -5.57 -16.11 -5.01
N SER A 35 -4.84 -15.12 -4.49
CA SER A 35 -5.44 -13.95 -3.87
C SER A 35 -6.23 -13.10 -4.88
N THR A 36 -7.34 -12.50 -4.43
CA THR A 36 -8.07 -11.51 -5.22
C THR A 36 -7.36 -10.17 -5.16
N VAL A 37 -6.96 -9.64 -6.32
CA VAL A 37 -6.35 -8.32 -6.46
C VAL A 37 -7.37 -7.39 -7.10
N CYS A 38 -7.83 -6.40 -6.34
CA CYS A 38 -8.67 -5.32 -6.83
C CYS A 38 -7.76 -4.18 -7.31
N SER A 39 -7.88 -3.76 -8.57
CA SER A 39 -7.20 -2.57 -9.07
C SER A 39 -8.14 -1.77 -9.97
N ASP A 40 -8.14 -0.46 -9.81
CA ASP A 40 -8.94 0.42 -10.64
C ASP A 40 -8.36 0.48 -12.06
N THR A 41 -9.08 -0.14 -13.01
CA THR A 41 -9.07 0.12 -14.46
C THR A 41 -7.75 0.56 -15.11
N TRP A 42 -6.59 0.03 -14.69
CA TRP A 42 -5.30 0.40 -15.26
C TRP A 42 -4.82 -0.67 -16.23
N LYS A 43 -4.61 -0.29 -17.50
CA LYS A 43 -4.17 -1.14 -18.62
C LYS A 43 -2.87 -1.94 -18.39
N SER A 44 -2.08 -1.63 -17.37
CA SER A 44 -0.88 -2.38 -16.99
C SER A 44 -1.23 -3.67 -16.23
N TYR A 45 -2.42 -3.74 -15.60
CA TYR A 45 -2.85 -4.88 -14.79
C TYR A 45 -3.54 -5.99 -15.61
N THR A 46 -3.83 -5.76 -16.89
CA THR A 46 -4.33 -6.82 -17.78
C THR A 46 -3.39 -8.02 -17.87
N GLY A 47 -2.08 -7.82 -17.65
CA GLY A 47 -1.10 -8.92 -17.54
C GLY A 47 -1.09 -9.67 -16.20
N VAL A 48 -1.72 -9.12 -15.15
CA VAL A 48 -1.82 -9.74 -13.82
C VAL A 48 -2.83 -10.91 -13.84
N ALA A 49 -3.92 -10.78 -14.60
CA ALA A 49 -4.91 -11.84 -14.80
C ALA A 49 -4.31 -13.10 -15.48
N ALA A 50 -3.29 -12.93 -16.33
CA ALA A 50 -2.59 -14.04 -16.99
C ALA A 50 -1.69 -14.84 -16.03
N ASN A 51 -1.37 -14.30 -14.85
CA ASN A 51 -0.47 -14.92 -13.87
C ASN A 51 -1.21 -15.60 -12.69
N GLY A 52 -2.50 -15.90 -12.84
CA GLY A 52 -3.27 -16.66 -11.84
C GLY A 52 -3.78 -15.82 -10.65
N TYR A 53 -3.71 -14.50 -10.74
CA TYR A 53 -4.35 -13.61 -9.77
C TYR A 53 -5.79 -13.31 -10.21
N ILE A 54 -6.75 -13.51 -9.29
CA ILE A 54 -8.16 -13.17 -9.56
C ILE A 54 -8.26 -11.65 -9.59
N HIS A 55 -8.35 -11.08 -10.79
CA HIS A 55 -8.47 -9.65 -11.00
C HIS A 55 -9.93 -9.24 -10.96
N ARG A 56 -10.34 -8.47 -9.95
CA ARG A 56 -11.64 -7.80 -9.93
C ARG A 56 -11.43 -6.37 -10.43
N LEU A 57 -11.89 -6.08 -11.64
CA LEU A 57 -11.98 -4.73 -12.19
C LEU A 57 -13.15 -4.02 -11.50
N VAL A 58 -12.85 -3.10 -10.59
CA VAL A 58 -13.87 -2.17 -10.08
C VAL A 58 -13.99 -1.05 -11.11
N LYS A 59 -15.17 -0.92 -11.72
CA LYS A 59 -15.47 0.15 -12.68
C LYS A 59 -15.96 1.36 -11.89
N HIS A 60 -15.15 2.41 -11.84
CA HIS A 60 -15.52 3.72 -11.29
C HIS A 60 -16.44 4.49 -12.25
N GLN A 61 -17.65 3.99 -12.49
CA GLN A 61 -18.69 4.77 -13.17
C GLN A 61 -19.95 4.81 -12.31
N GLU A 62 -20.25 6.02 -11.86
CA GLU A 62 -21.53 6.53 -11.32
C GLU A 62 -22.22 5.68 -10.24
N GLY A 63 -21.97 6.05 -8.98
CA GLY A 63 -23.06 6.13 -8.00
C GLY A 63 -23.36 4.89 -7.16
N GLU A 64 -22.67 3.77 -7.31
CA GLU A 64 -22.85 2.62 -6.43
C GLU A 64 -21.99 2.76 -5.16
N TYR A 65 -22.47 3.56 -4.23
CA TYR A 65 -22.12 3.37 -2.83
C TYR A 65 -22.75 2.06 -2.36
N SER A 66 -21.96 1.25 -1.65
CA SER A 66 -22.35 0.12 -0.81
C SER A 66 -22.79 -1.17 -1.51
N ASP A 67 -21.82 -2.06 -1.73
CA ASP A 67 -21.98 -3.43 -1.25
C ASP A 67 -20.67 -3.91 -0.59
N GLY A 68 -20.78 -4.69 0.49
CA GLY A 68 -19.78 -4.87 1.58
C GLY A 68 -18.36 -5.38 1.25
N ASP A 69 -17.94 -5.41 -0.01
CA ASP A 69 -16.68 -5.96 -0.51
C ASP A 69 -15.69 -4.89 -1.06
N GLU A 70 -16.11 -3.61 -1.15
CA GLU A 70 -15.33 -2.49 -1.74
C GLU A 70 -14.42 -1.72 -0.77
N ASN A 71 -14.25 -2.21 0.46
CA ASN A 71 -13.45 -1.52 1.48
C ASN A 71 -11.95 -1.36 1.12
N HIS A 72 -11.46 -2.10 0.12
CA HIS A 72 -10.04 -2.12 -0.21
C HIS A 72 -9.56 -0.87 -0.97
N ILE A 73 -10.38 -0.31 -1.88
CA ILE A 73 -9.96 0.83 -2.70
C ILE A 73 -10.01 2.12 -1.87
N ASN A 74 -11.10 2.33 -1.13
CA ASN A 74 -11.25 3.44 -0.17
C ASN A 74 -10.14 3.43 0.90
N GLY A 75 -9.68 2.25 1.34
CA GLY A 75 -8.59 2.11 2.30
C GLY A 75 -7.24 2.60 1.76
N LEU A 76 -6.89 2.25 0.52
CA LEU A 76 -5.62 2.64 -0.08
C LEU A 76 -5.61 4.14 -0.45
N GLU A 77 -6.73 4.67 -0.94
CA GLU A 77 -6.89 6.11 -1.14
C GLU A 77 -6.73 6.89 0.17
N GLY A 78 -7.33 6.37 1.25
CA GLY A 78 -7.16 6.91 2.60
C GLY A 78 -5.69 6.98 3.04
N PHE A 79 -4.91 5.93 2.76
CA PHE A 79 -3.46 5.93 3.00
C PHE A 79 -2.73 7.00 2.18
N TRP A 80 -3.02 7.12 0.88
CA TRP A 80 -2.38 8.14 0.03
C TRP A 80 -2.72 9.56 0.49
N GLY A 81 -3.96 9.80 0.90
CA GLY A 81 -4.38 11.08 1.50
C GLY A 81 -3.68 11.37 2.83
N TYR A 82 -3.47 10.36 3.66
CA TYR A 82 -2.65 10.47 4.88
C TYR A 82 -1.20 10.82 4.57
N LEU A 83 -0.55 10.07 3.66
CA LEU A 83 0.85 10.26 3.30
C LEU A 83 1.11 11.65 2.72
N LYS A 84 0.28 12.09 1.76
CA LYS A 84 0.40 13.42 1.14
C LYS A 84 0.33 14.55 2.17
N ARG A 85 -0.63 14.49 3.10
CA ARG A 85 -0.75 15.49 4.18
C ARG A 85 0.47 15.51 5.09
N ARG A 86 0.98 14.34 5.48
CA ARG A 86 2.16 14.22 6.35
C ARG A 86 3.44 14.73 5.67
N LEU A 87 3.60 14.48 4.37
CA LEU A 87 4.71 15.01 3.60
C LEU A 87 4.61 16.53 3.39
N ALA A 88 3.41 17.04 3.09
CA ALA A 88 3.17 18.48 2.93
C ALA A 88 3.48 19.26 4.22
N ALA A 89 3.09 18.72 5.38
CA ALA A 89 3.37 19.32 6.68
C ALA A 89 4.86 19.49 7.00
N LYS A 90 5.76 18.81 6.28
CA LYS A 90 7.22 18.96 6.45
C LYS A 90 7.80 20.16 5.70
N GLY A 91 7.02 20.87 4.88
CA GLY A 91 7.49 22.05 4.14
C GLY A 91 8.48 21.73 3.01
N GLY A 92 8.53 20.47 2.57
CA GLY A 92 9.45 19.98 1.54
C GLY A 92 10.41 18.92 2.06
N ILE A 93 10.73 17.95 1.21
CA ILE A 93 11.69 16.89 1.51
C ILE A 93 12.63 16.71 0.32
N ARG A 94 13.89 16.37 0.59
CA ARG A 94 14.81 15.94 -0.47
C ARG A 94 14.35 14.61 -1.04
N ARG A 95 14.43 14.46 -2.37
CA ARG A 95 13.99 13.24 -3.07
C ARG A 95 14.69 11.98 -2.55
N GLU A 96 15.97 12.09 -2.19
CA GLU A 96 16.77 11.01 -1.58
C GLU A 96 16.19 10.48 -0.26
N ARG A 97 15.42 11.30 0.47
CA ARG A 97 14.79 10.91 1.75
C ARG A 97 13.38 10.34 1.59
N LEU A 98 12.81 10.39 0.39
CA LEU A 98 11.46 9.89 0.14
C LEU A 98 11.29 8.41 0.51
N PRO A 99 12.24 7.49 0.22
CA PRO A 99 12.11 6.09 0.63
C PRO A 99 12.00 5.91 2.16
N LEU A 100 12.79 6.67 2.92
CA LEU A 100 12.76 6.65 4.39
C LEU A 100 11.39 7.08 4.93
N TYR A 101 10.89 8.21 4.44
CA TYR A 101 9.58 8.71 4.88
C TYR A 101 8.44 7.79 4.47
N LEU A 102 8.51 7.19 3.28
CA LEU A 102 7.52 6.21 2.86
C LEU A 102 7.48 5.03 3.84
N ALA A 103 8.65 4.47 4.19
CA ALA A 103 8.73 3.36 5.15
C ALA A 103 8.17 3.76 6.52
N GLU A 104 8.54 4.94 7.03
CA GLU A 104 8.03 5.47 8.30
C GLU A 104 6.50 5.59 8.29
N TYR A 105 5.93 6.19 7.25
CA TYR A 105 4.49 6.45 7.19
C TYR A 105 3.66 5.20 6.89
N VAL A 106 4.20 4.22 6.14
CA VAL A 106 3.60 2.90 6.04
C VAL A 106 3.53 2.26 7.42
N TRP A 107 4.63 2.26 8.17
CA TRP A 107 4.66 1.70 9.52
C TRP A 107 3.65 2.41 10.43
N ARG A 108 3.64 3.75 10.46
CA ARG A 108 2.70 4.53 11.27
C ARG A 108 1.25 4.26 10.90
N TYR A 109 0.95 4.15 9.60
CA TYR A 109 -0.41 3.87 9.15
C TYR A 109 -0.85 2.47 9.58
N ASN A 110 0.01 1.46 9.47
CA ASN A 110 -0.32 0.09 9.86
C ASN A 110 -0.54 -0.09 11.37
N HIS A 111 0.07 0.77 12.19
CA HIS A 111 -0.07 0.75 13.65
C HIS A 111 -0.93 1.91 14.18
N ARG A 112 -1.75 2.54 13.33
CA ARG A 112 -2.57 3.72 13.68
C ARG A 112 -3.60 3.48 14.79
N ASN A 113 -3.98 2.22 15.00
CA ASN A 113 -4.95 1.80 16.01
C ASN A 113 -4.28 1.28 17.28
N ASP A 114 -2.95 1.11 17.27
CA ASP A 114 -2.19 0.67 18.44
C ASP A 114 -2.04 1.82 19.44
N SER A 115 -2.01 1.49 20.73
CA SER A 115 -1.69 2.48 21.76
C SER A 115 -0.26 3.00 21.59
N ILE A 116 -0.01 4.22 22.08
CA ILE A 116 1.34 4.83 22.01
C ILE A 116 2.40 3.94 22.66
N GLU A 117 2.08 3.29 23.78
CA GLU A 117 3.00 2.35 24.44
C GLU A 117 3.30 1.12 23.58
N MET A 118 2.30 0.59 22.88
CA MET A 118 2.49 -0.54 21.97
C MET A 118 3.35 -0.14 20.76
N GLN A 119 3.07 1.02 20.17
CA GLN A 119 3.88 1.58 19.08
C GLN A 119 5.35 1.75 19.50
N LYS A 120 5.58 2.34 20.67
CA LYS A 120 6.92 2.52 21.24
C LYS A 120 7.62 1.16 21.43
N LYS A 121 6.93 0.19 22.04
CA LYS A 121 7.47 -1.16 22.27
C LYS A 121 7.87 -1.85 20.96
N GLN A 122 7.04 -1.74 19.92
CA GLN A 122 7.32 -2.34 18.61
C GLN A 122 8.52 -1.69 17.93
N LEU A 123 8.64 -0.35 17.99
CA LEU A 123 9.80 0.36 17.44
C LEU A 123 11.09 -0.06 18.14
N LEU A 124 11.09 -0.12 19.47
CA LEU A 124 12.27 -0.54 20.23
C LEU A 124 12.66 -1.98 19.91
N LYS A 125 11.68 -2.89 19.80
CA LYS A 125 11.93 -4.28 19.38
C LYS A 125 12.60 -4.38 18.00
N GLN A 126 12.23 -3.51 17.06
CA GLN A 126 12.87 -3.48 15.74
C GLN A 126 14.33 -3.01 15.81
N LEU A 127 14.68 -2.15 16.76
CA LEU A 127 16.07 -1.72 16.96
C LEU A 127 16.93 -2.82 17.59
N GLU A 128 16.38 -3.58 18.54
CA GLU A 128 17.07 -4.70 19.20
C GLU A 128 17.36 -5.86 18.24
N GLY A 129 16.45 -6.12 17.29
CA GLY A 129 16.60 -7.14 16.25
C GLY A 129 17.60 -6.78 15.14
N VAL A 130 18.06 -5.54 15.08
CA VAL A 130 19.11 -5.07 14.16
C VAL A 130 20.44 -5.03 14.93
N SER A 131 20.85 -6.19 15.45
CA SER A 131 22.26 -6.37 15.84
C SER A 131 23.04 -6.62 14.55
N THR A 132 23.87 -5.63 14.19
CA THR A 132 24.65 -5.53 12.95
C THR A 132 25.51 -6.76 12.65
#